data_AF-A0A8H2QT51-F1
#
_entry.id   AF-A0A8H2QT51-F1
#
_cell.length_a   1.000
_cell.length_b   1.000
_cell.length_c   1.000
_cell.angle_alpha   90.00
_cell.angle_beta   90.00
_cell.angle_gamma   90.00
#
_symmetry.space_group_name_H-M   'P 1'
#
loop_
_entity.id
_entity.type
_entity.pdbx_description
1 polymer ?
#
loop_
_entity_poly.entity_id
_entity_poly.type
_entity_poly.pdbx_seq_one_letter_code
_entity_poly.pdbx_strand_id
1 'polypeptide(L)'
;MGEIIEFPDIKRKKEELARLKKDLEDLLLERDNLLYITCENIKTNYMLIFGSLEYKLYQAYCQYLRLRRKKDLIQAKKNRQEKVKIEVIEDQLDEEFQDYKEKLDEKMDQINQALKRSKEDYLSEKETIRIKKLYKAIVKRLHPDLNPDLTEGERELFFHATEAYKDGDLARIEIIFSIVDSGESKDELTSSNADLEEEIQRMEGLVKKIQGEIGSIKENPPYSWKVYLEDEEKKTEKLRELKEDLENFKTAIRTQEEYIRDLMEDKNE
;
A
#
# COMPACT_ATOMS: atom_id res chain seq x y z
N MET A 1 20.47 56.15 -10.04
CA MET A 1 20.38 54.73 -9.68
C MET A 1 19.95 54.67 -8.23
N GLY A 2 18.65 54.49 -7.98
CA GLY A 2 18.14 54.37 -6.62
C GLY A 2 18.42 52.95 -6.13
N GLU A 3 19.14 52.83 -5.02
CA GLU A 3 19.24 51.58 -4.28
C GLU A 3 17.84 51.19 -3.81
N ILE A 4 17.32 50.09 -4.35
CA ILE A 4 16.07 49.48 -3.86
C ILE A 4 16.41 48.88 -2.50
N ILE A 5 16.04 49.59 -1.43
CA ILE A 5 16.13 49.06 -0.07
C ILE A 5 15.00 48.03 0.07
N GLU A 6 15.32 46.74 -0.13
CA GLU A 6 14.44 45.66 0.31
C GLU A 6 14.27 45.76 1.83
N PHE A 7 13.03 45.93 2.30
CA PHE A 7 12.73 45.95 3.73
C PHE A 7 13.18 44.63 4.39
N PRO A 8 13.89 44.67 5.55
CA PRO A 8 14.40 43.47 6.22
C PRO A 8 13.37 42.37 6.47
N ASP A 9 12.11 42.75 6.69
CA ASP A 9 11.00 41.82 6.95
C ASP A 9 10.55 41.06 5.70
N ILE A 10 10.59 41.70 4.52
CA ILE A 10 10.27 41.03 3.24
C ILE A 10 11.36 40.02 2.90
N LYS A 11 12.62 40.38 3.12
CA LYS A 11 13.75 39.47 2.91
C LYS A 11 13.66 38.23 3.79
N ARG A 12 13.36 38.42 5.09
CA ARG A 12 13.16 37.30 6.03
C ARG A 12 12.02 36.37 5.62
N LYS A 13 10.87 36.93 5.22
CA LYS A 13 9.72 36.13 4.75
C LYS A 13 10.02 35.37 3.45
N LYS A 14 10.76 35.97 2.51
CA LYS A 14 11.24 35.26 1.32
C LYS A 14 12.17 34.10 1.67
N GLU A 15 13.09 34.29 2.62
CA GLU A 15 13.99 33.24 3.11
C GLU A 15 13.21 32.10 3.80
N GLU A 16 12.22 32.44 4.62
CA GLU A 16 11.32 31.48 5.27
C GLU A 16 10.50 30.68 4.26
N LEU A 17 9.89 31.36 3.28
CA LEU A 17 9.13 30.73 2.22
C LEU A 17 10.00 29.79 1.37
N ALA A 18 11.22 30.21 1.03
CA ALA A 18 12.17 29.36 0.31
C ALA A 18 12.54 28.10 1.11
N ARG A 19 12.69 28.24 2.43
CA ARG A 19 12.92 27.11 3.34
C ARG A 19 11.73 26.17 3.38
N LEU A 20 10.51 26.69 3.54
CA LEU A 20 9.29 25.89 3.56
C LEU A 20 9.04 25.15 2.23
N LYS A 21 9.30 25.80 1.09
CA LYS A 21 9.21 25.15 -0.24
C LYS A 21 10.19 23.98 -0.35
N LYS A 22 11.42 24.16 0.12
CA LYS A 22 12.43 23.08 0.13
C LYS A 22 12.02 21.94 1.07
N ASP A 23 11.55 22.27 2.26
CA ASP A 23 11.09 21.26 3.23
C ASP A 23 9.90 20.47 2.67
N LEU A 24 8.95 21.14 2.00
CA LEU A 24 7.82 20.49 1.34
C LEU A 24 8.26 19.62 0.16
N GLU A 25 9.20 20.07 -0.67
CA GLU A 25 9.81 19.26 -1.75
C GLU A 25 10.41 17.96 -1.20
N ASP A 26 11.19 18.05 -0.11
CA ASP A 26 11.81 16.90 0.54
C ASP A 26 10.77 15.94 1.14
N LEU A 27 9.73 16.47 1.79
CA LEU A 27 8.64 15.67 2.37
C LEU A 27 7.78 14.97 1.32
N LEU A 28 7.45 15.65 0.22
CA LEU A 28 6.69 15.04 -0.88
C LEU A 28 7.47 13.88 -1.52
N LEU A 29 8.77 14.07 -1.72
CA LEU A 29 9.64 13.00 -2.21
C LEU A 29 9.72 11.84 -1.21
N GLU A 30 9.85 12.13 0.09
CA GLU A 30 9.84 11.09 1.13
C GLU A 30 8.54 10.30 1.09
N ARG A 31 7.39 10.98 1.07
CA ARG A 31 6.07 10.35 0.99
C ARG A 31 5.96 9.44 -0.23
N ASP A 32 6.30 9.94 -1.41
CA ASP A 32 6.18 9.19 -2.66
C ASP A 32 7.14 7.99 -2.69
N ASN A 33 8.39 8.16 -2.21
CA ASN A 33 9.34 7.06 -2.08
C ASN A 33 8.84 6.01 -1.07
N LEU A 34 8.28 6.43 0.06
CA LEU A 34 7.71 5.53 1.05
C LEU A 34 6.56 4.73 0.45
N LEU A 35 5.63 5.40 -0.22
CA LEU A 35 4.41 4.77 -0.75
C LEU A 35 4.72 3.83 -1.92
N TYR A 36 5.46 4.31 -2.93
CA TYR A 36 5.59 3.61 -4.20
C TYR A 36 6.76 2.63 -4.26
N ILE A 37 7.81 2.88 -3.47
CA ILE A 37 9.02 2.04 -3.51
C ILE A 37 9.12 1.23 -2.22
N THR A 38 9.18 1.88 -1.07
CA THR A 38 9.45 1.20 0.21
C THR A 38 8.30 0.27 0.61
N CYS A 39 7.05 0.75 0.61
CA CYS A 39 5.90 -0.07 0.97
C CYS A 39 5.67 -1.21 -0.01
N GLU A 40 5.81 -0.99 -1.32
CA GLU A 40 5.68 -2.05 -2.32
C GLU A 40 6.77 -3.11 -2.20
N ASN A 41 8.02 -2.72 -1.93
CA ASN A 41 9.10 -3.67 -1.69
C ASN A 41 8.87 -4.47 -0.39
N ILE A 42 8.44 -3.82 0.68
CA ILE A 42 8.09 -4.48 1.94
C ILE A 42 6.92 -5.46 1.72
N LYS A 43 5.84 -5.03 1.07
CA LYS A 43 4.68 -5.85 0.72
C LYS A 43 5.11 -7.07 -0.07
N THR A 44 5.93 -6.88 -1.11
CA THR A 44 6.43 -7.97 -1.96
C THR A 44 7.22 -8.99 -1.13
N ASN A 45 8.20 -8.53 -0.37
CA ASN A 45 9.02 -9.42 0.48
C ASN A 45 8.17 -10.14 1.54
N TYR A 46 7.22 -9.45 2.13
CA TYR A 46 6.28 -10.04 3.09
C TYR A 46 5.44 -11.14 2.44
N MET A 47 4.86 -10.89 1.27
CA MET A 47 4.05 -11.87 0.54
C MET A 47 4.88 -13.10 0.12
N LEU A 48 6.15 -12.92 -0.25
CA LEU A 48 7.04 -14.03 -0.60
C LEU A 48 7.36 -14.92 0.61
N ILE A 49 7.51 -14.35 1.81
CA ILE A 49 7.87 -15.09 3.02
C ILE A 49 6.64 -15.70 3.70
N PHE A 50 5.61 -14.89 3.93
CA PHE A 50 4.45 -15.24 4.76
C PHE A 50 3.22 -15.57 3.93
N GLY A 51 3.08 -15.02 2.73
CA GLY A 51 1.83 -15.07 1.95
C GLY A 51 1.33 -16.49 1.69
N SER A 52 2.22 -17.43 1.36
CA SER A 52 1.81 -18.83 1.14
C SER A 52 1.26 -19.52 2.40
N LEU A 53 1.76 -19.13 3.57
CA LEU A 53 1.31 -19.67 4.86
C LEU A 53 0.02 -18.99 5.33
N GLU A 54 -0.08 -17.67 5.19
CA GLU A 54 -1.31 -16.92 5.50
C GLU A 54 -2.47 -17.33 4.60
N TYR A 55 -2.20 -17.59 3.32
CA TYR A 55 -3.19 -18.15 2.39
C TYR A 55 -3.70 -19.50 2.89
N LYS A 56 -2.80 -20.43 3.21
CA LYS A 56 -3.16 -21.77 3.73
C LYS A 56 -3.92 -21.68 5.04
N LEU A 57 -3.53 -20.77 5.92
CA LEU A 57 -4.20 -20.54 7.21
C LEU A 57 -5.62 -20.04 6.98
N TYR A 58 -5.80 -19.03 6.11
CA TYR A 58 -7.13 -18.52 5.78
C TYR A 58 -8.00 -19.57 5.09
N GLN A 59 -7.41 -20.37 4.18
CA GLN A 59 -8.09 -21.49 3.54
C GLN A 59 -8.60 -22.52 4.57
N ALA A 60 -7.74 -22.90 5.52
CA ALA A 60 -8.12 -23.82 6.59
C ALA A 60 -9.21 -23.24 7.49
N TYR A 61 -9.13 -21.95 7.83
CA TYR A 61 -10.17 -21.24 8.57
C TYR A 61 -11.53 -21.29 7.84
N CYS A 62 -11.54 -21.00 6.53
CA CYS A 62 -12.76 -21.06 5.72
C CYS A 62 -13.34 -22.47 5.68
N GLN A 63 -12.51 -23.49 5.48
CA GLN A 63 -12.93 -24.89 5.50
C GLN A 63 -13.54 -25.27 6.85
N TYR A 64 -12.90 -24.88 7.95
CA TYR A 64 -13.41 -25.13 9.30
C TYR A 64 -14.80 -24.49 9.51
N LEU A 65 -14.97 -23.23 9.14
CA LEU A 65 -16.25 -22.54 9.26
C LEU A 65 -17.33 -23.20 8.42
N ARG A 66 -17.01 -23.57 7.17
CA ARG A 66 -17.94 -24.24 6.26
C ARG A 66 -18.37 -25.59 6.81
N LEU A 67 -17.44 -26.38 7.35
CA LEU A 67 -17.75 -27.66 8.01
C LEU A 67 -18.60 -27.47 9.26
N ARG A 68 -18.27 -26.48 10.10
CA ARG A 68 -19.08 -26.16 11.29
C ARG A 68 -20.51 -25.81 10.90
N ARG A 69 -20.69 -24.98 9.88
CA ARG A 69 -22.01 -24.60 9.36
C ARG A 69 -22.75 -25.80 8.76
N LYS A 70 -22.06 -26.64 8.00
CA LYS A 70 -22.60 -27.91 7.47
C LYS A 70 -23.14 -28.80 8.58
N LYS A 71 -22.36 -28.99 9.64
CA LYS A 71 -22.76 -29.77 10.81
C LYS A 71 -24.04 -29.21 11.44
N ASP A 72 -24.11 -27.90 11.64
CA ASP A 72 -25.29 -27.25 12.25
C ASP A 72 -26.55 -27.47 11.40
N LEU A 73 -26.44 -27.38 10.07
CA LEU A 73 -27.55 -27.66 9.15
C LEU A 73 -27.99 -29.13 9.19
N ILE A 74 -27.05 -30.07 9.20
CA ILE A 74 -27.33 -31.51 9.34
C ILE A 74 -28.05 -31.79 10.66
N GLN A 75 -27.53 -31.26 11.77
CA GLN A 75 -28.10 -31.47 13.10
C GLN A 75 -29.51 -30.87 13.19
N ALA A 76 -29.72 -29.66 12.68
CA ALA A 76 -31.03 -29.02 12.67
C ALA A 76 -32.08 -29.84 11.89
N LYS A 77 -31.69 -30.43 10.76
CA LYS A 77 -32.55 -31.32 9.97
C LYS A 77 -32.82 -32.64 10.69
N LYS A 78 -31.81 -33.26 11.33
CA LYS A 78 -31.98 -34.47 12.17
C LYS A 78 -32.97 -34.21 13.31
N ASN A 79 -32.81 -33.10 14.03
CA ASN A 79 -33.67 -32.75 15.17
C ASN A 79 -35.14 -32.54 14.77
N ARG A 80 -35.40 -32.16 13.52
CA ARG A 80 -36.75 -32.01 12.95
C ARG A 80 -37.28 -33.28 12.27
N GLN A 81 -36.52 -34.38 12.31
CA GLN A 81 -36.82 -35.64 11.60
C GLN A 81 -36.98 -35.46 10.08
N GLU A 82 -36.33 -34.44 9.50
CA GLU A 82 -36.35 -34.19 8.06
C GLU A 82 -35.29 -35.03 7.34
N LYS A 83 -35.55 -35.40 6.08
CA LYS A 83 -34.54 -36.06 5.24
C LYS A 83 -33.39 -35.09 4.96
N VAL A 84 -32.21 -35.40 5.50
CA VAL A 84 -30.96 -34.69 5.16
C VAL A 84 -30.60 -34.96 3.70
N LYS A 85 -30.71 -33.94 2.85
CA LYS A 85 -30.22 -33.91 1.46
C LYS A 85 -28.91 -33.14 1.44
N ILE A 86 -27.79 -33.83 1.24
CA ILE A 86 -26.46 -33.21 1.30
C ILE A 86 -26.29 -32.18 0.19
N GLU A 87 -26.70 -32.50 -1.04
CA GLU A 87 -26.58 -31.60 -2.21
C GLU A 87 -27.15 -30.20 -1.92
N VAL A 88 -28.37 -30.14 -1.38
CA VAL A 88 -29.02 -28.86 -1.03
C VAL A 88 -28.25 -28.09 0.06
N ILE A 89 -27.63 -28.80 1.00
CA ILE A 89 -26.80 -28.18 2.04
C ILE A 89 -25.49 -27.65 1.43
N GLU A 90 -24.87 -28.38 0.51
CA GLU A 90 -23.66 -27.94 -0.18
C GLU A 90 -23.93 -26.71 -1.05
N ASP A 91 -25.03 -26.69 -1.81
CA ASP A 91 -25.42 -25.53 -2.63
C ASP A 91 -25.64 -24.28 -1.76
N GLN A 92 -26.36 -24.42 -0.64
CA GLN A 92 -26.55 -23.34 0.32
C GLN A 92 -25.22 -22.84 0.91
N LEU A 93 -24.30 -23.75 1.23
CA LEU A 93 -22.99 -23.39 1.76
C LEU A 93 -22.13 -22.69 0.71
N ASP A 94 -22.25 -23.07 -0.56
CA ASP A 94 -21.49 -22.43 -1.63
C ASP A 94 -21.92 -20.99 -1.85
N GLU A 95 -23.21 -20.69 -1.71
CA GLU A 95 -23.74 -19.32 -1.68
C GLU A 95 -23.28 -18.56 -0.41
N GLU A 96 -23.45 -19.16 0.78
CA GLU A 96 -23.08 -18.53 2.07
C GLU A 96 -21.57 -18.20 2.16
N PHE A 97 -20.72 -18.94 1.44
CA PHE A 97 -19.26 -18.80 1.51
C PHE A 97 -18.61 -18.16 0.27
N GLN A 98 -19.39 -17.55 -0.62
CA GLN A 98 -18.87 -16.92 -1.84
C GLN A 98 -17.85 -15.80 -1.52
N ASP A 99 -18.17 -14.90 -0.58
CA ASP A 99 -17.26 -13.83 -0.15
C ASP A 99 -15.89 -14.34 0.34
N TYR A 100 -15.85 -15.55 0.92
CA TYR A 100 -14.61 -16.16 1.39
C TYR A 100 -13.76 -16.68 0.23
N LYS A 101 -14.40 -17.19 -0.84
CA LYS A 101 -13.71 -17.61 -2.06
C LYS A 101 -13.08 -16.39 -2.75
N GLU A 102 -13.81 -15.30 -2.86
CA GLU A 102 -13.30 -14.04 -3.42
C GLU A 102 -12.07 -13.52 -2.65
N LYS A 103 -12.12 -13.54 -1.32
CA LYS A 103 -10.95 -13.17 -0.48
C LYS A 103 -9.75 -14.11 -0.64
N LEU A 104 -9.97 -15.40 -0.92
CA LEU A 104 -8.89 -16.32 -1.23
C LEU A 104 -8.25 -15.99 -2.58
N ASP A 105 -9.07 -15.68 -3.58
CA ASP A 105 -8.60 -15.27 -4.91
C ASP A 105 -7.80 -13.97 -4.83
N GLU A 106 -8.28 -12.96 -4.09
CA GLU A 106 -7.53 -11.72 -3.83
C GLU A 106 -6.16 -11.98 -3.19
N LYS A 107 -6.09 -12.88 -2.20
CA LYS A 107 -4.82 -13.25 -1.57
C LYS A 107 -3.89 -13.96 -2.54
N MET A 108 -4.43 -14.85 -3.38
CA MET A 108 -3.67 -15.53 -4.42
C MET A 108 -3.10 -14.53 -5.43
N ASP A 109 -3.89 -13.55 -5.85
CA ASP A 109 -3.46 -12.50 -6.76
C ASP A 109 -2.34 -11.64 -6.17
N GLN A 110 -2.43 -11.28 -4.89
CA GLN A 110 -1.35 -10.56 -4.21
C GLN A 110 -0.03 -11.35 -4.19
N ILE A 111 -0.10 -12.66 -3.97
CA ILE A 111 1.07 -13.54 -4.01
C ILE A 111 1.64 -13.64 -5.43
N ASN A 112 0.77 -13.80 -6.43
CA ASN A 112 1.17 -13.87 -7.83
C ASN A 112 1.82 -12.55 -8.31
N GLN A 113 1.28 -11.41 -7.90
CA GLN A 113 1.87 -10.10 -8.16
C GLN A 113 3.26 -9.98 -7.53
N ALA A 114 3.43 -10.40 -6.28
CA ALA A 114 4.73 -10.40 -5.61
C ALA A 114 5.74 -11.32 -6.32
N LEU A 115 5.32 -12.50 -6.78
CA LEU A 115 6.14 -13.43 -7.55
C LEU A 115 6.51 -12.92 -8.94
N LYS A 116 5.63 -12.14 -9.58
CA LYS A 116 5.93 -11.50 -10.86
C LYS A 116 6.97 -10.41 -10.66
N ARG A 117 6.75 -9.52 -9.69
CA ARG A 117 7.66 -8.41 -9.37
C ARG A 117 9.05 -8.88 -8.94
N SER A 118 9.15 -10.00 -8.23
CA SER A 118 10.46 -10.55 -7.82
C SER A 118 11.30 -11.10 -8.97
N LYS A 119 10.69 -11.34 -10.14
CA LYS A 119 11.36 -11.79 -11.36
C LYS A 119 11.73 -10.64 -12.30
N GLU A 120 11.23 -9.43 -12.04
CA GLU A 120 11.55 -8.25 -12.84
C GLU A 120 12.95 -7.74 -12.48
N ASP A 121 13.64 -7.15 -13.46
CA ASP A 121 14.98 -6.62 -13.24
C ASP A 121 14.92 -5.41 -12.31
N TYR A 122 15.67 -5.48 -11.21
CA TYR A 122 15.82 -4.35 -10.30
C TYR A 122 16.77 -3.32 -10.91
N LEU A 123 16.42 -2.05 -10.78
CA LEU A 123 17.35 -0.96 -11.05
C LEU A 123 18.61 -1.14 -10.20
N SER A 124 19.78 -0.93 -10.82
CA SER A 124 21.03 -0.84 -10.08
C SER A 124 20.99 0.31 -9.06
N GLU A 125 21.89 0.28 -8.08
CA GLU A 125 21.99 1.37 -7.10
C GLU A 125 22.23 2.73 -7.76
N LYS A 126 23.03 2.76 -8.84
CA LYS A 126 23.29 3.99 -9.61
C LYS A 126 22.03 4.52 -10.29
N GLU A 127 21.25 3.64 -10.89
CA GLU A 127 20.00 3.99 -11.56
C GLU A 127 18.94 4.42 -10.55
N THR A 128 18.86 3.75 -9.40
CA THR A 128 17.97 4.12 -8.29
C THR A 128 18.31 5.52 -7.73
N ILE A 129 19.60 5.85 -7.59
CA ILE A 129 20.00 7.21 -7.18
C ILE A 129 19.63 8.22 -8.27
N ARG A 130 19.83 7.87 -9.54
CA ARG A 130 19.55 8.77 -10.68
C ARG A 130 18.06 9.05 -10.82
N ILE A 131 17.21 8.03 -10.81
CA ILE A 131 15.76 8.17 -10.95
C ILE A 131 15.17 9.03 -9.83
N LYS A 132 15.66 8.86 -8.59
CA LYS A 132 15.26 9.71 -7.44
C LYS A 132 15.65 11.18 -7.65
N LYS A 133 16.86 11.45 -8.16
CA LYS A 133 17.31 12.81 -8.45
C LYS A 133 16.45 13.47 -9.52
N LEU A 134 16.15 12.76 -10.60
CA LEU A 134 15.33 13.26 -11.70
C LEU A 134 13.89 13.50 -11.23
N TYR A 135 13.30 12.55 -10.50
CA TYR A 135 11.95 12.69 -9.96
C TYR A 135 11.85 13.87 -8.98
N LYS A 136 12.83 14.06 -8.09
CA LYS A 136 12.89 15.22 -7.19
C LYS A 136 12.82 16.54 -7.96
N ALA A 137 13.61 16.67 -9.02
CA ALA A 137 13.61 17.88 -9.83
C ALA A 137 12.28 18.10 -10.58
N ILE A 138 11.61 17.03 -10.99
CA ILE A 138 10.26 17.09 -11.58
C ILE A 138 9.23 17.53 -10.55
N VAL A 139 9.22 16.93 -9.34
CA VAL A 139 8.33 17.31 -8.23
C VAL A 139 8.47 18.80 -7.91
N LYS A 140 9.71 19.29 -7.82
CA LYS A 140 9.96 20.72 -7.57
C LYS A 140 9.26 21.64 -8.58
N ARG A 141 9.25 21.28 -9.86
CA ARG A 141 8.73 22.13 -10.95
C ARG A 141 7.24 21.88 -11.25
N LEU A 142 6.73 20.66 -11.06
CA LEU A 142 5.40 20.27 -11.51
C LEU A 142 4.46 19.75 -10.42
N HIS A 143 4.86 19.75 -9.14
CA HIS A 143 3.93 19.33 -8.10
C HIS A 143 2.85 20.40 -7.86
N PRO A 144 1.55 20.06 -7.85
CA PRO A 144 0.46 21.03 -7.67
C PRO A 144 0.51 21.83 -6.35
N ASP A 145 0.94 21.19 -5.26
CA ASP A 145 1.07 21.88 -3.96
C ASP A 145 2.15 22.98 -3.97
N LEU A 146 3.22 22.77 -4.74
CA LEU A 146 4.33 23.72 -4.90
C LEU A 146 4.04 24.77 -5.97
N ASN A 147 3.30 24.39 -7.02
CA ASN A 147 2.99 25.20 -8.18
C ASN A 147 1.48 25.15 -8.45
N PRO A 148 0.66 26.03 -7.84
CA PRO A 148 -0.80 26.01 -8.01
C PRO A 148 -1.26 26.32 -9.44
N ASP A 149 -0.50 27.13 -10.18
CA ASP A 149 -0.85 27.65 -11.51
C ASP A 149 -0.37 26.77 -12.67
N LEU A 150 -0.31 25.44 -12.47
CA LEU A 150 0.05 24.49 -13.52
C LEU A 150 -1.05 24.37 -14.57
N THR A 151 -0.63 24.36 -15.83
CA THR A 151 -1.48 24.03 -16.98
C THR A 151 -1.91 22.56 -16.95
N GLU A 152 -2.95 22.22 -17.71
CA GLU A 152 -3.43 20.83 -17.81
C GLU A 152 -2.34 19.88 -18.32
N GLY A 153 -1.59 20.27 -19.36
CA GLY A 153 -0.48 19.47 -19.89
C GLY A 153 0.65 19.27 -18.89
N GLU A 154 0.96 20.26 -18.05
CA GLU A 154 1.96 20.11 -16.98
C GLU A 154 1.50 19.14 -15.89
N ARG A 155 0.20 19.11 -15.57
CA ARG A 155 -0.37 18.15 -14.61
C ARG A 155 -0.35 16.72 -15.17
N GLU A 156 -0.68 16.55 -16.44
CA GLU A 156 -0.56 15.25 -17.12
C GLU A 156 0.89 14.77 -17.16
N LEU A 157 1.82 15.69 -17.44
CA LEU A 157 3.25 15.38 -17.46
C LEU A 157 3.75 14.94 -16.07
N PHE A 158 3.28 15.60 -15.01
CA PHE A 158 3.56 15.17 -13.63
C PHE A 158 2.99 13.79 -13.33
N PHE A 159 1.73 13.52 -13.72
CA PHE A 159 1.12 12.21 -13.55
C PHE A 159 1.95 11.11 -14.23
N HIS A 160 2.41 11.34 -15.47
CA HIS A 160 3.29 10.41 -16.16
C HIS A 160 4.65 10.25 -15.49
N ALA A 161 5.19 11.29 -14.86
CA ALA A 161 6.42 11.20 -14.08
C ALA A 161 6.24 10.32 -12.84
N THR A 162 5.11 10.46 -12.15
CA THR A 162 4.78 9.62 -10.99
C THR A 162 4.61 8.15 -11.37
N GLU A 163 3.94 7.85 -12.48
CA GLU A 163 3.83 6.47 -13.00
C GLU A 163 5.21 5.90 -13.35
N ALA A 164 6.02 6.66 -14.09
CA ALA A 164 7.38 6.24 -14.43
C ALA A 164 8.26 6.01 -13.18
N TYR A 165 8.06 6.79 -12.12
CA TYR A 165 8.76 6.60 -10.85
C TYR A 165 8.32 5.31 -10.13
N LYS A 166 7.01 5.01 -10.12
CA LYS A 166 6.46 3.76 -9.54
C LYS A 166 7.00 2.52 -10.25
N ASP A 167 7.07 2.58 -11.57
CA ASP A 167 7.50 1.46 -12.42
C ASP A 167 9.02 1.31 -12.48
N GLY A 168 9.79 2.28 -11.96
CA GLY A 168 11.24 2.30 -12.09
C GLY A 168 11.70 2.56 -13.53
N ASP A 169 10.87 3.16 -14.37
CA ASP A 169 11.17 3.44 -15.77
C ASP A 169 12.09 4.67 -15.88
N LEU A 170 13.39 4.42 -15.80
CA LEU A 170 14.42 5.45 -15.90
C LEU A 170 14.37 6.18 -17.25
N ALA A 171 14.13 5.45 -18.35
CA ALA A 171 14.12 6.05 -19.69
C ALA A 171 12.98 7.06 -19.82
N ARG A 172 11.78 6.70 -19.35
CA ARG A 172 10.63 7.61 -19.36
C ARG A 172 10.82 8.81 -18.44
N ILE A 173 11.40 8.62 -17.25
CA ILE A 173 11.72 9.74 -16.36
C ILE A 173 12.74 10.70 -16.98
N GLU A 174 13.74 10.19 -17.69
CA GLU A 174 14.74 11.03 -18.37
C GLU A 174 14.11 11.88 -19.47
N ILE A 175 13.21 11.31 -20.26
CA ILE A 175 12.47 12.04 -21.29
C ILE A 175 11.64 13.15 -20.65
N ILE A 176 10.86 12.82 -19.62
CA ILE A 176 10.01 13.81 -18.94
C ILE A 176 10.87 14.90 -18.32
N PHE A 177 11.95 14.54 -17.64
CA PHE A 177 12.88 15.50 -17.06
C PHE A 177 13.44 16.46 -18.12
N SER A 178 13.81 15.97 -19.31
CA SER A 178 14.34 16.82 -20.38
C SER A 178 13.33 17.88 -20.85
N ILE A 179 12.05 17.52 -20.93
CA ILE A 179 10.95 18.44 -21.28
C ILE A 179 10.80 19.49 -20.19
N VAL A 180 10.75 19.05 -18.93
CA VAL A 180 10.56 19.92 -17.76
C VAL A 180 11.75 20.84 -17.53
N ASP A 181 12.97 20.36 -17.74
CA ASP A 181 14.20 21.13 -17.55
C ASP A 181 14.34 22.26 -18.57
N SER A 182 13.87 22.03 -19.81
CA SER A 182 13.85 23.01 -20.90
C SER A 182 12.85 24.16 -20.72
N GLY A 183 11.91 24.05 -19.77
CA GLY A 183 10.98 25.11 -19.42
C GLY A 183 11.67 26.25 -18.65
N GLU A 184 11.26 27.49 -18.91
CA GLU A 184 11.73 28.66 -18.16
C GLU A 184 11.33 28.55 -16.68
N SER A 185 12.29 28.76 -15.79
CA SER A 185 12.03 28.87 -14.35
C SER A 185 11.20 30.13 -14.12
N LYS A 186 9.94 29.98 -13.67
CA LYS A 186 9.11 31.12 -13.26
C LYS A 186 9.65 31.66 -11.93
N ASP A 187 10.77 32.37 -11.97
CA ASP A 187 11.27 33.07 -10.80
C ASP A 187 10.65 34.47 -10.67
N GLU A 188 10.12 34.68 -9.46
CA GLU A 188 9.77 35.93 -8.79
C GLU A 188 8.73 36.84 -9.45
N LEU A 189 7.46 36.53 -9.17
CA LEU A 189 6.47 37.60 -9.01
C LEU A 189 6.85 38.45 -7.80
N THR A 190 6.84 39.77 -7.96
CA THR A 190 6.98 40.74 -6.86
C THR A 190 5.77 40.64 -5.95
N SER A 191 5.77 39.70 -5.01
CA SER A 191 4.68 39.48 -4.06
C SER A 191 4.64 40.56 -2.99
N SER A 192 3.44 41.02 -2.63
CA SER A 192 3.22 41.90 -1.48
C SER A 192 3.58 41.16 -0.18
N ASN A 193 3.83 41.90 0.89
CA ASN A 193 4.14 41.33 2.21
C ASN A 193 2.97 40.50 2.79
N ALA A 194 1.72 40.87 2.44
CA ALA A 194 0.52 40.10 2.78
C ALA A 194 0.45 38.77 2.00
N ASP A 195 0.70 38.80 0.69
CA ASP A 195 0.74 37.61 -0.17
C ASP A 195 1.79 36.59 0.31
N LEU A 196 2.95 37.09 0.77
CA LEU A 196 4.00 36.24 1.35
C LEU A 196 3.56 35.56 2.65
N GLU A 197 2.76 36.24 3.48
CA GLU A 197 2.30 35.69 4.77
C GLU A 197 1.22 34.63 4.59
N GLU A 198 0.27 34.86 3.67
CA GLU A 198 -0.73 33.85 3.31
C GLU A 198 -0.08 32.62 2.70
N GLU A 199 0.93 32.80 1.83
CA GLU A 199 1.66 31.69 1.22
C GLU A 199 2.49 30.91 2.24
N ILE A 200 3.12 31.57 3.22
CA ILE A 200 3.81 30.91 4.33
C ILE A 200 2.82 30.05 5.13
N GLN A 201 1.67 30.60 5.52
CA GLN A 201 0.64 29.85 6.27
C GLN A 201 0.12 28.64 5.48
N ARG A 202 -0.09 28.81 4.17
CA ARG A 202 -0.48 27.71 3.27
C ARG A 202 0.58 26.61 3.26
N MET A 203 1.85 26.98 3.10
CA MET A 203 2.97 26.04 3.07
C MET A 203 3.15 25.31 4.41
N GLU A 204 3.06 26.01 5.54
CA GLU A 204 3.12 25.39 6.86
C GLU A 204 1.99 24.36 7.08
N GLY A 205 0.78 24.68 6.62
CA GLY A 205 -0.37 23.76 6.65
C GLY A 205 -0.12 22.50 5.83
N LEU A 206 0.43 22.66 4.61
CA LEU A 206 0.79 21.54 3.74
C LEU A 206 1.91 20.68 4.35
N VAL A 207 2.96 21.29 4.89
CA VAL A 207 4.05 20.58 5.57
C VAL A 207 3.50 19.71 6.71
N LYS A 208 2.66 20.27 7.59
CA LYS A 208 2.04 19.51 8.69
C LYS A 208 1.19 18.36 8.17
N LYS A 209 0.42 18.59 7.11
CA LYS A 209 -0.42 17.56 6.48
C LYS A 209 0.43 16.40 5.95
N ILE A 210 1.46 16.69 5.14
CA ILE A 210 2.33 15.67 4.55
C ILE A 210 3.12 14.92 5.64
N GLN A 211 3.58 15.60 6.70
CA GLN A 211 4.18 14.95 7.86
C GLN A 211 3.21 13.97 8.53
N GLY A 212 1.94 14.35 8.69
CA GLY A 212 0.89 13.46 9.18
C GLY A 212 0.66 12.26 8.27
N GLU A 213 0.63 12.46 6.94
CA GLU A 213 0.53 11.37 5.95
C GLU A 213 1.73 10.41 6.06
N ILE A 214 2.95 10.93 6.14
CA ILE A 214 4.17 10.10 6.32
C ILE A 214 4.10 9.31 7.63
N GLY A 215 3.66 9.93 8.72
CA GLY A 215 3.46 9.25 10.00
C GLY A 215 2.45 8.10 9.86
N SER A 216 1.30 8.37 9.25
CA SER A 216 0.27 7.37 8.99
C SER A 216 0.78 6.22 8.12
N ILE A 217 1.53 6.50 7.05
CA ILE A 217 2.14 5.47 6.19
C ILE A 217 3.06 4.57 7.02
N LYS A 218 3.86 5.14 7.93
CA LYS A 218 4.82 4.39 8.75
C LYS A 218 4.16 3.52 9.83
N GLU A 219 2.98 3.90 10.31
CA GLU A 219 2.25 3.15 11.33
C GLU A 219 1.42 1.99 10.75
N ASN A 220 1.05 2.08 9.47
CA ASN A 220 0.16 1.12 8.83
C ASN A 220 0.92 0.10 7.96
N PRO A 221 0.31 -1.08 7.71
CA PRO A 221 0.75 -1.95 6.64
C PRO A 221 0.65 -1.24 5.28
N PRO A 222 1.60 -1.45 4.35
CA PRO A 222 2.70 -2.42 4.43
C PRO A 222 3.91 -2.01 5.26
N TYR A 223 4.12 -0.72 5.57
CA TYR A 223 5.36 -0.27 6.21
C TYR A 223 5.60 -0.94 7.57
N SER A 224 4.55 -1.10 8.39
CA SER A 224 4.66 -1.75 9.69
C SER A 224 5.15 -3.21 9.62
N TRP A 225 4.98 -3.89 8.47
CA TRP A 225 5.49 -5.24 8.27
C TRP A 225 7.02 -5.33 8.16
N LYS A 226 7.70 -4.19 7.95
CA LYS A 226 9.17 -4.10 7.94
C LYS A 226 9.81 -4.78 9.15
N VAL A 227 9.14 -4.68 10.31
CA VAL A 227 9.56 -5.33 11.55
C VAL A 227 9.73 -6.84 11.39
N TYR A 228 8.87 -7.53 10.64
CA TYR A 228 8.97 -8.98 10.40
C TYR A 228 9.97 -9.36 9.31
N LEU A 229 10.52 -8.39 8.58
CA LEU A 229 11.49 -8.62 7.51
C LEU A 229 12.93 -8.39 7.97
N GLU A 230 13.13 -7.43 8.88
CA GLU A 230 14.47 -7.05 9.37
C GLU A 230 14.86 -7.77 10.67
N ASP A 231 13.89 -8.10 11.51
CA ASP A 231 14.10 -8.77 12.79
C ASP A 231 13.88 -10.28 12.64
N GLU A 232 14.98 -11.05 12.61
CA GLU A 232 14.91 -12.51 12.45
C GLU A 232 14.21 -13.22 13.61
N GLU A 233 14.24 -12.66 14.84
CA GLU A 233 13.50 -13.24 15.96
C GLU A 233 11.99 -13.08 15.73
N LYS A 234 11.54 -11.88 15.36
CA LYS A 234 10.12 -11.64 15.08
C LYS A 234 9.62 -12.38 13.86
N LYS A 235 10.47 -12.52 12.84
CA LYS A 235 10.17 -13.30 11.63
C LYS A 235 9.97 -14.78 11.96
N THR A 236 10.88 -15.37 12.73
CA THR A 236 10.80 -16.78 13.11
C THR A 236 9.61 -17.04 14.03
N GLU A 237 9.35 -16.13 14.98
CA GLU A 237 8.18 -16.21 15.85
C GLU A 237 6.87 -16.14 15.04
N LYS A 238 6.75 -15.16 14.12
CA LYS A 238 5.56 -15.05 13.26
C LYS A 238 5.34 -16.30 12.41
N LEU A 239 6.40 -16.90 11.85
CA LEU A 239 6.30 -18.15 11.11
C LEU A 239 5.89 -19.33 11.99
N ARG A 240 6.34 -19.36 13.24
CA ARG A 240 5.98 -20.38 14.22
C ARG A 240 4.50 -20.28 14.58
N GLU A 241 4.03 -19.08 14.93
CA GLU A 241 2.62 -18.78 15.21
C GLU A 241 1.72 -19.23 14.05
N LEU A 242 2.00 -18.78 12.83
CA LEU A 242 1.19 -19.11 11.66
C LEU A 242 1.16 -20.62 11.35
N LYS A 243 2.24 -21.35 11.63
CA LYS A 243 2.28 -22.82 11.48
C LYS A 243 1.47 -23.50 12.58
N GLU A 244 1.59 -23.05 13.81
CA GLU A 244 0.84 -23.57 14.95
C GLU A 244 -0.66 -23.39 14.74
N ASP A 245 -1.09 -22.19 14.35
CA ASP A 245 -2.48 -21.89 14.03
C ASP A 245 -3.00 -22.77 12.88
N LEU A 246 -2.18 -22.98 11.85
CA LEU A 246 -2.55 -23.84 10.73
C LEU A 246 -2.76 -25.30 11.17
N GLU A 247 -1.89 -25.84 12.04
CA GLU A 247 -2.06 -27.19 12.59
C GLU A 247 -3.27 -27.29 13.52
N ASN A 248 -3.56 -26.24 14.29
CA ASN A 248 -4.76 -26.15 15.11
C ASN A 248 -6.02 -26.21 14.25
N PHE A 249 -6.08 -25.45 13.14
CA PHE A 249 -7.21 -25.51 12.21
C PHE A 249 -7.33 -26.87 11.51
N LYS A 250 -6.22 -27.47 11.07
CA LYS A 250 -6.25 -28.83 10.48
C LYS A 250 -6.82 -29.86 11.46
N THR A 251 -6.43 -29.79 12.73
CA THR A 251 -6.96 -30.67 13.77
C THR A 251 -8.45 -30.43 13.96
N ALA A 252 -8.87 -29.16 14.05
CA ALA A 252 -10.28 -28.79 14.19
C ALA A 252 -11.14 -29.24 13.00
N ILE A 253 -10.61 -29.13 11.76
CA ILE A 253 -11.24 -29.63 10.53
C ILE A 253 -11.46 -31.14 10.64
N ARG A 254 -10.41 -31.91 10.97
CA ARG A 254 -10.51 -33.37 11.10
C ARG A 254 -11.59 -33.77 12.10
N THR A 255 -11.64 -33.12 13.26
CA THR A 255 -12.66 -33.37 14.28
C THR A 255 -14.07 -33.02 13.78
N GLN A 256 -14.26 -31.94 13.01
CA GLN A 256 -15.58 -31.65 12.43
C GLN A 256 -15.98 -32.69 11.38
N GLU A 257 -15.04 -33.16 10.55
CA GLU A 257 -15.30 -34.18 9.53
C GLU A 257 -15.69 -35.53 10.14
N GLU A 258 -14.98 -35.96 11.19
CA GLU A 258 -15.31 -37.15 11.99
C GLU A 258 -16.73 -37.03 12.57
N TYR A 259 -17.04 -35.90 13.21
CA TYR A 259 -18.38 -35.70 13.79
C TYR A 259 -19.50 -35.71 12.75
N ILE A 260 -19.29 -35.08 11.59
CA ILE A 260 -20.26 -35.10 10.49
C ILE A 260 -20.47 -36.53 9.98
N ARG A 261 -19.41 -37.34 9.93
CA ARG A 261 -19.51 -38.75 9.54
C ARG A 261 -20.35 -39.54 10.52
N ASP A 262 -20.04 -39.44 11.82
CA ASP A 262 -20.78 -40.14 12.87
C ASP A 262 -22.27 -39.75 12.85
N LEU A 263 -22.57 -38.46 12.69
CA LEU A 263 -23.96 -37.98 12.55
C LEU A 263 -24.70 -38.58 11.36
N MET A 264 -23.99 -38.96 10.31
CA MET A 264 -24.54 -39.52 9.08
C MET A 264 -24.60 -41.06 9.13
N GLU A 265 -23.78 -41.72 9.93
CA GLU A 265 -23.79 -43.18 10.16
C GLU A 265 -24.96 -43.62 11.07
N ASP A 266 -25.37 -42.79 12.03
CA ASP A 266 -26.60 -42.93 12.85
C ASP A 266 -27.91 -43.08 12.05
N LYS A 267 -27.87 -43.05 10.71
CA LYS A 267 -29.02 -43.26 9.82
C LYS A 267 -29.26 -44.72 9.43
N ASN A 268 -28.32 -45.63 9.74
CA ASN A 268 -28.34 -47.01 9.26
C ASN A 268 -28.78 -48.05 10.32
N GLU A 269 -29.23 -47.61 11.50
CA GLU A 269 -29.97 -48.42 12.49
C GLU A 269 -31.42 -47.94 12.62
#